data_AF-A0A139PA97-F1
#
_entry.id   AF-A0A139PA97-F1
#
_cell.length_a   1.000
_cell.length_b   1.000
_cell.length_c   1.000
_cell.angle_alpha   90.00
_cell.angle_beta   90.00
_cell.angle_gamma   90.00
#
_symmetry.space_group_name_H-M   'P 1'
#
loop_
_entity.id
_entity.type
_entity.pdbx_description
1 polymer ?
#
loop_
_entity_poly.entity_id
_entity_poly.type
_entity_poly.pdbx_seq_one_letter_code
_entity_poly.pdbx_strand_id
1 'polypeptide(L)'
;MSVRQLTRIALLAALCVVLRYAFAGLPNIKPISALYFLLVDAEDLKSSLLVMSISIFVSSFLLGMGPWVLFQIVTFAAVICLWYLLYRHFRLFGQSVLAMLLAFGYGILIDSIMAALYQMPWWTYVAAGAGFNLAHALSTLLFYPILYPILRRLYHEKTF
;
A
#
# COMPACT_ATOMS: atom_id res chain seq x y z
N MET A 1 13.71 -13.66 14.06
CA MET A 1 12.70 -12.67 14.49
C MET A 1 12.51 -12.82 15.98
N SER A 2 12.54 -11.73 16.73
CA SER A 2 12.22 -11.75 18.16
C SER A 2 10.69 -11.65 18.38
N VAL A 3 10.21 -12.07 19.55
CA VAL A 3 8.79 -11.93 19.93
C VAL A 3 8.33 -10.48 19.80
N ARG A 4 9.16 -9.53 20.25
CA ARG A 4 8.88 -8.09 20.15
C ARG A 4 8.67 -7.63 18.70
N GLN A 5 9.49 -8.11 17.76
CA GLN A 5 9.35 -7.80 16.34
C GLN A 5 8.06 -8.38 15.76
N LEU A 6 7.73 -9.62 16.11
CA LEU A 6 6.51 -10.28 15.66
C LEU A 6 5.26 -9.53 16.16
N THR A 7 5.22 -9.17 17.44
CA THR A 7 4.11 -8.39 18.02
C THR A 7 3.96 -7.03 17.34
N ARG A 8 5.08 -6.36 17.03
CA ARG A 8 5.04 -5.07 16.32
C ARG A 8 4.46 -5.20 14.92
N ILE A 9 4.89 -6.20 14.15
CA ILE A 9 4.34 -6.51 12.82
C ILE A 9 2.84 -6.77 12.92
N ALA A 10 2.40 -7.57 13.91
CA ALA A 10 0.99 -7.87 14.10
C ALA A 10 0.16 -6.60 14.42
N LEU A 11 0.65 -5.73 15.30
CA LEU A 11 -0.02 -4.46 15.65
C LEU A 11 -0.11 -3.51 14.45
N LEU A 12 0.97 -3.37 13.68
CA LEU A 12 0.98 -2.53 12.47
C LEU A 12 0.07 -3.11 11.39
N ALA A 13 0.03 -4.44 11.22
CA ALA A 13 -0.88 -5.09 10.29
C ALA A 13 -2.34 -4.88 10.71
N ALA A 14 -2.67 -5.02 12.00
CA ALA A 14 -4.00 -4.75 12.53
C ALA A 14 -4.42 -3.29 12.28
N LEU A 15 -3.53 -2.32 12.51
CA LEU A 15 -3.76 -0.91 12.18
C LEU A 15 -4.08 -0.73 10.69
N CYS A 16 -3.30 -1.34 9.79
CA CYS A 16 -3.52 -1.26 8.35
C CYS A 16 -4.87 -1.88 7.95
N VAL A 17 -5.27 -3.00 8.57
CA VAL A 17 -6.56 -3.65 8.33
C VAL A 17 -7.72 -2.76 8.76
N VAL A 18 -7.67 -2.19 9.97
CA VAL A 18 -8.71 -1.29 10.47
C VAL A 18 -8.82 -0.05 9.58
N LEU A 19 -7.69 0.53 9.18
CA LEU A 19 -7.67 1.68 8.28
C LEU A 19 -8.28 1.32 6.92
N ARG A 20 -7.97 0.13 6.38
CA ARG A 20 -8.56 -0.34 5.13
C ARG A 20 -10.07 -0.49 5.20
N TYR A 21 -10.61 -0.90 6.34
CA TYR A 21 -12.05 -0.99 6.56
C TYR A 21 -12.70 0.37 6.80
N ALA A 22 -12.09 1.24 7.60
CA ALA A 22 -12.60 2.58 7.88
C ALA A 22 -12.79 3.40 6.58
N PHE A 23 -11.90 3.21 5.61
CA PHE A 23 -11.95 3.88 4.31
C PHE A 23 -12.64 3.03 3.21
N ALA A 24 -13.25 1.90 3.54
CA ALA A 24 -13.89 1.03 2.56
C ALA A 24 -15.14 1.66 1.92
N GLY A 25 -15.85 2.54 2.65
CA GLY A 25 -17.02 3.26 2.16
C GLY A 25 -16.71 4.41 1.19
N LEU A 26 -15.44 4.79 1.03
CA LEU A 26 -15.02 5.83 0.09
C LEU A 26 -14.55 5.21 -1.23
N PRO A 27 -14.84 5.83 -2.39
CA PRO A 27 -14.46 5.31 -3.69
C PRO A 27 -12.94 5.35 -3.90
N ASN A 28 -12.26 4.26 -3.53
CA ASN A 28 -10.81 4.03 -3.65
C ASN A 28 -9.86 5.11 -3.07
N ILE A 29 -10.38 6.02 -2.25
CA ILE A 29 -9.59 6.92 -1.41
C ILE A 29 -9.08 6.09 -0.23
N LYS A 30 -7.86 5.57 -0.34
CA LYS A 30 -7.31 4.61 0.64
C LYS A 30 -5.90 5.05 1.06
N PRO A 31 -5.71 5.53 2.31
CA PRO A 31 -4.40 5.94 2.82
C PRO A 31 -3.41 4.78 3.03
N ILE A 32 -3.82 3.55 2.75
CA ILE A 32 -3.10 2.32 3.10
C ILE A 32 -1.79 2.20 2.32
N SER A 33 -1.78 2.56 1.03
CA SER A 33 -0.57 2.49 0.20
C SER A 33 0.50 3.48 0.69
N ALA A 34 0.08 4.69 1.07
CA ALA A 34 0.96 5.66 1.69
C ALA A 34 1.56 5.11 2.99
N LEU A 35 0.74 4.43 3.82
CA LEU A 35 1.21 3.81 5.04
C LEU A 35 2.23 2.69 4.77
N TYR A 36 2.01 1.83 3.77
CA TYR A 36 2.98 0.79 3.40
C TYR A 36 4.34 1.38 2.99
N PHE A 37 4.35 2.45 2.19
CA PHE A 37 5.59 3.13 1.83
C PHE A 37 6.29 3.74 3.05
N LEU A 38 5.56 4.42 3.91
CA LEU A 38 6.11 4.98 5.14
C LEU A 38 6.64 3.91 6.11
N LEU A 39 6.02 2.74 6.16
CA LEU A 39 6.53 1.61 6.93
C LEU A 39 7.87 1.11 6.39
N VAL A 40 8.11 1.16 5.09
CA VAL A 40 9.43 0.84 4.51
C VAL A 40 10.49 1.86 4.92
N ASP A 41 10.07 3.11 5.14
CA ASP A 41 10.98 4.17 5.58
C ASP A 41 11.28 4.05 7.08
N ALA A 42 10.34 3.54 7.88
CA ALA A 42 10.41 3.45 9.34
C ALA A 42 10.90 2.08 9.88
N GLU A 43 10.75 1.01 9.11
CA GLU A 43 11.11 -0.38 9.46
C GLU A 43 11.96 -1.02 8.36
N ASP A 44 12.50 -2.20 8.64
CA ASP A 44 13.18 -3.01 7.62
C ASP A 44 12.21 -3.50 6.53
N LEU A 45 12.70 -3.58 5.28
CA LEU A 45 11.94 -4.05 4.12
C LEU A 45 11.18 -5.37 4.38
N LYS A 46 11.82 -6.33 5.06
CA LYS A 46 11.21 -7.63 5.37
C LYS A 46 9.98 -7.48 6.27
N SER A 47 10.07 -6.63 7.30
CA SER A 47 8.97 -6.38 8.23
C SER A 47 7.82 -5.69 7.52
N SER A 48 8.10 -4.69 6.68
CA SER A 48 7.08 -3.95 5.93
C SER A 48 6.36 -4.81 4.90
N LEU A 49 7.07 -5.72 4.21
CA LEU A 49 6.48 -6.71 3.31
C LEU A 49 5.56 -7.70 4.05
N LEU A 50 5.94 -8.12 5.25
CA LEU A 50 5.09 -8.98 6.09
C LEU A 50 3.83 -8.25 6.55
N VAL A 51 3.96 -7.01 7.04
CA VAL A 51 2.82 -6.18 7.43
C VAL A 51 1.85 -6.00 6.27
N MET A 52 2.36 -5.65 5.08
CA MET A 52 1.55 -5.50 3.87
C MET A 52 0.85 -6.81 3.50
N SER A 53 1.58 -7.93 3.48
CA SER A 53 1.02 -9.24 3.10
C SER A 53 -0.10 -9.68 4.03
N ILE A 54 0.14 -9.60 5.34
CA ILE A 54 -0.84 -9.96 6.37
C ILE A 54 -2.03 -9.01 6.29
N SER A 55 -1.80 -7.71 6.14
CA SER A 55 -2.87 -6.72 6.06
C SER A 55 -3.77 -6.96 4.84
N ILE A 56 -3.21 -7.19 3.66
CA ILE A 56 -3.99 -7.48 2.45
C ILE A 56 -4.77 -8.79 2.61
N PHE A 57 -4.11 -9.84 3.10
CA PHE A 57 -4.75 -11.14 3.30
C PHE A 57 -5.93 -11.07 4.28
N VAL A 58 -5.69 -10.54 5.49
CA VAL A 58 -6.70 -10.46 6.56
C VAL A 58 -7.85 -9.54 6.15
N SER A 59 -7.56 -8.40 5.54
CA SER A 59 -8.61 -7.47 5.09
C SER A 59 -9.50 -8.04 3.99
N SER A 60 -8.98 -8.98 3.20
CA SER A 60 -9.72 -9.58 2.09
C SER A 60 -10.79 -10.57 2.56
N PHE A 61 -10.71 -11.10 3.79
CA PHE A 61 -11.79 -11.95 4.31
C PHE A 61 -13.13 -11.20 4.42
N LEU A 62 -13.11 -9.92 4.77
CA LEU A 62 -14.33 -9.11 4.88
C LEU A 62 -14.65 -8.32 3.60
N LEU A 63 -13.63 -7.86 2.86
CA LEU A 63 -13.82 -7.07 1.64
C LEU A 63 -14.04 -7.91 0.37
N GLY A 64 -14.02 -9.23 0.49
CA GLY A 64 -14.14 -10.16 -0.62
C GLY A 64 -12.81 -10.83 -0.95
N MET A 65 -12.79 -12.15 -0.80
CA MET A 65 -11.64 -12.99 -1.11
C MET A 65 -11.77 -13.54 -2.53
N GLY A 66 -10.66 -13.54 -3.26
CA GLY A 66 -10.61 -14.08 -4.62
C GLY A 66 -9.19 -14.13 -5.19
N PRO A 67 -9.02 -14.56 -6.44
CA PRO A 67 -7.70 -14.72 -7.07
C PRO A 67 -6.89 -13.43 -7.08
N TRP A 68 -7.57 -12.28 -7.17
CA TRP A 68 -6.93 -10.95 -7.15
C TRP A 68 -6.10 -10.72 -5.89
N VAL A 69 -6.44 -11.31 -4.73
CA VAL A 69 -5.71 -11.10 -3.47
C VAL A 69 -4.25 -11.53 -3.60
N LEU A 70 -3.99 -12.66 -4.25
CA LEU A 70 -2.63 -13.15 -4.48
C LEU A 70 -1.85 -12.18 -5.37
N PHE A 71 -2.46 -11.73 -6.47
CA PHE A 71 -1.85 -10.75 -7.36
C PHE A 71 -1.63 -9.41 -6.66
N GLN A 72 -2.56 -8.96 -5.81
CA GLN A 72 -2.39 -7.74 -5.02
C GLN A 72 -1.15 -7.82 -4.12
N ILE A 73 -0.95 -8.95 -3.41
CA ILE A 73 0.22 -9.16 -2.56
C ILE A 73 1.51 -9.15 -3.38
N VAL A 74 1.57 -9.89 -4.49
CA VAL A 74 2.77 -9.99 -5.33
C VAL A 74 3.10 -8.65 -5.99
N THR A 75 2.10 -7.96 -6.56
CA THR A 75 2.29 -6.67 -7.22
C THR A 75 2.70 -5.60 -6.23
N PHE A 76 2.05 -5.52 -5.05
CA PHE A 76 2.49 -4.56 -4.03
C PHE A 76 3.89 -4.88 -3.50
N ALA A 77 4.25 -6.16 -3.35
CA ALA A 77 5.60 -6.53 -2.93
C ALA A 77 6.66 -6.01 -3.92
N ALA A 78 6.42 -6.16 -5.23
CA ALA A 78 7.30 -5.60 -6.26
C ALA A 78 7.39 -4.07 -6.18
N VAL A 79 6.25 -3.39 -6.00
CA VAL A 79 6.17 -1.93 -5.89
C VAL A 79 6.89 -1.42 -4.63
N ILE A 80 6.77 -2.12 -3.50
CA ILE A 80 7.48 -1.81 -2.26
C ILE A 80 8.98 -2.02 -2.40
N CYS A 81 9.41 -3.08 -3.07
CA CYS A 81 10.83 -3.30 -3.37
C CYS A 81 11.38 -2.17 -4.24
N LEU A 82 10.63 -1.71 -5.25
CA LEU A 82 11.02 -0.57 -6.08
C LEU A 82 11.07 0.73 -5.26
N TRP A 83 10.07 0.97 -4.40
CA TRP A 83 10.07 2.09 -3.46
C TRP A 83 11.34 2.11 -2.61
N TYR A 84 11.70 0.98 -2.00
CA TYR A 84 12.88 0.83 -1.15
C TYR A 84 14.19 1.24 -1.82
N LEU A 85 14.31 1.04 -3.13
CA LEU A 85 15.49 1.44 -3.91
C LEU A 85 15.51 2.93 -4.22
N LEU A 86 14.34 3.54 -4.42
CA LEU A 86 14.22 4.89 -4.96
C LEU A 86 14.04 5.97 -3.88
N TYR A 87 13.32 5.69 -2.79
CA TYR A 87 12.83 6.71 -1.85
C TYR A 87 13.93 7.60 -1.24
N ARG A 88 15.14 7.06 -1.05
CA ARG A 88 16.29 7.74 -0.44
C ARG A 88 16.84 8.88 -1.30
N HIS A 89 16.56 8.88 -2.60
CA HIS A 89 17.05 9.88 -3.54
C HIS A 89 16.15 11.14 -3.59
N PHE A 90 14.99 11.10 -2.93
CA PHE A 90 13.99 12.17 -2.99
C PHE A 90 13.73 12.79 -1.62
N ARG A 91 13.42 14.08 -1.60
CA ARG A 91 12.90 14.79 -0.42
C ARG A 91 11.41 14.48 -0.23
N LEU A 92 10.83 14.85 0.91
CA LEU A 92 9.43 14.54 1.27
C LEU A 92 8.40 14.81 0.16
N PHE A 93 8.49 15.95 -0.53
CA PHE A 93 7.60 16.25 -1.66
C PHE A 93 7.82 15.30 -2.84
N GLY A 94 9.07 15.05 -3.21
CA GLY A 94 9.42 14.09 -4.27
C GLY A 94 9.03 12.65 -3.91
N GLN A 95 9.13 12.26 -2.64
CA GLN A 95 8.65 10.98 -2.12
C GLN A 95 7.13 10.86 -2.28
N SER A 96 6.37 11.92 -1.97
CA SER A 96 4.91 11.92 -2.12
C SER A 96 4.50 11.75 -3.60
N VAL A 97 5.20 12.43 -4.52
CA VAL A 97 4.97 12.31 -5.97
C VAL A 97 5.37 10.92 -6.46
N LEU A 98 6.51 10.38 -6.03
CA LEU A 98 6.93 9.03 -6.37
C LEU A 98 5.92 7.98 -5.88
N ALA A 99 5.41 8.14 -4.66
CA ALA A 99 4.41 7.25 -4.07
C ALA A 99 3.10 7.27 -4.88
N MET A 100 2.68 8.45 -5.36
CA MET A 100 1.55 8.59 -6.28
C MET A 100 1.79 7.83 -7.59
N LEU A 101 2.94 8.02 -8.22
CA LEU A 101 3.27 7.35 -9.49
C LEU A 101 3.30 5.83 -9.35
N LEU A 102 3.89 5.33 -8.27
CA LEU A 102 3.95 3.91 -7.97
C LEU A 102 2.59 3.32 -7.61
N ALA A 103 1.76 4.04 -6.87
CA ALA A 103 0.38 3.63 -6.57
C ALA A 103 -0.49 3.60 -7.84
N PHE A 104 -0.29 4.54 -8.77
CA PHE A 104 -0.96 4.52 -10.06
C PHE A 104 -0.49 3.35 -10.93
N GLY A 105 0.83 3.13 -11.01
CA GLY A 105 1.42 2.01 -11.75
C GLY A 105 0.98 0.64 -11.20
N TYR A 106 0.85 0.52 -9.88
CA TYR A 106 0.25 -0.64 -9.22
C TYR A 106 -1.17 -0.92 -9.75
N GLY A 107 -2.01 0.11 -9.84
CA GLY A 107 -3.39 -0.01 -10.32
C GLY A 107 -3.45 -0.52 -11.76
N ILE A 108 -2.66 0.08 -12.65
CA ILE A 108 -2.57 -0.36 -14.06
C ILE A 108 -2.09 -1.82 -14.14
N LEU A 109 -1.10 -2.20 -13.34
CA LEU A 109 -0.54 -3.55 -13.38
C LEU A 109 -1.56 -4.59 -12.89
N ILE A 110 -2.29 -4.32 -11.81
CA ILE A 110 -3.38 -5.19 -11.37
C ILE A 110 -4.48 -5.29 -12.42
N ASP A 111 -4.93 -4.17 -12.98
CA ASP A 111 -5.95 -4.16 -14.03
C ASP A 111 -5.51 -4.96 -15.26
N SER A 112 -4.23 -4.87 -15.62
CA SER A 112 -3.65 -5.64 -16.73
C SER A 112 -3.67 -7.14 -16.45
N ILE A 113 -3.30 -7.56 -15.25
CA ILE A 113 -3.32 -8.98 -14.84
C ILE A 113 -4.76 -9.49 -14.79
N MET A 114 -5.70 -8.68 -14.27
CA MET A 114 -7.12 -9.07 -14.22
C MET A 114 -7.73 -9.15 -15.62
N ALA A 115 -7.42 -8.21 -16.52
CA ALA A 115 -7.88 -8.27 -17.90
C ALA A 115 -7.43 -9.58 -18.59
N ALA A 116 -6.17 -9.97 -18.39
CA ALA A 116 -5.64 -11.24 -18.90
C ALA A 116 -6.34 -12.46 -18.27
N LEU A 117 -6.53 -12.45 -16.94
CA LEU A 117 -7.18 -13.53 -16.21
C LEU A 117 -8.64 -13.75 -16.64
N TYR A 118 -9.38 -12.66 -16.87
CA TYR A 118 -10.78 -12.70 -17.28
C TYR A 118 -10.98 -12.71 -18.81
N GLN A 119 -9.91 -12.80 -19.60
CA GLN A 119 -9.93 -12.79 -21.06
C GLN A 119 -10.68 -11.58 -21.66
N MET A 120 -10.57 -10.43 -21.00
CA MET A 120 -11.18 -9.17 -21.43
C MET A 120 -10.17 -8.35 -22.25
N PRO A 121 -10.64 -7.50 -23.20
CA PRO A 121 -9.77 -6.56 -23.88
C PRO A 121 -9.03 -5.67 -22.86
N TRP A 122 -7.70 -5.62 -22.95
CA TRP A 122 -6.87 -4.89 -21.98
C TRP A 122 -7.29 -3.43 -21.83
N TRP A 123 -7.55 -2.76 -22.95
CA TRP A 123 -7.86 -1.33 -22.97
C TRP A 123 -9.20 -1.00 -22.30
N THR A 124 -10.23 -1.86 -22.42
CA THR A 124 -11.54 -1.61 -21.80
C THR A 124 -11.44 -1.73 -20.29
N TYR A 125 -10.72 -2.75 -19.81
CA TYR A 125 -10.57 -3.01 -18.39
C TYR A 125 -9.76 -1.91 -17.70
N VAL A 126 -8.62 -1.51 -18.29
CA VAL A 126 -7.80 -0.40 -17.77
C VAL A 126 -8.55 0.93 -17.84
N ALA A 127 -9.29 1.20 -18.92
CA ALA A 127 -10.08 2.43 -19.02
C ALA A 127 -11.19 2.49 -17.96
N ALA A 128 -11.85 1.37 -17.67
CA ALA A 128 -12.85 1.27 -16.61
C ALA A 128 -12.25 1.47 -15.20
N GLY A 129 -11.04 0.95 -14.97
CA GLY A 129 -10.30 1.11 -13.71
C GLY A 129 -9.62 2.48 -13.53
N ALA A 130 -9.41 3.23 -14.61
CA ALA A 130 -8.60 4.45 -14.61
C ALA A 130 -9.04 5.50 -13.57
N GLY A 131 -10.34 5.76 -13.46
CA GLY A 131 -10.87 6.72 -12.49
C GLY A 131 -10.59 6.31 -11.04
N PHE A 132 -10.75 5.01 -10.75
CA PHE A 132 -10.45 4.43 -9.44
C PHE A 132 -8.95 4.43 -9.11
N ASN A 133 -8.11 4.11 -10.09
CA ASN A 133 -6.66 4.15 -9.95
C ASN A 133 -6.14 5.58 -9.75
N LEU A 134 -6.73 6.55 -10.44
CA LEU A 134 -6.41 7.96 -10.25
C LEU A 134 -6.81 8.45 -8.86
N ALA A 135 -8.02 8.11 -8.40
CA ALA A 135 -8.46 8.42 -7.03
C ALA A 135 -7.53 7.79 -5.99
N HIS A 136 -7.09 6.55 -6.21
CA HIS A 136 -6.13 5.87 -5.35
C HIS A 136 -4.76 6.58 -5.31
N ALA A 137 -4.22 6.93 -6.47
CA ALA A 137 -2.95 7.62 -6.59
C ALA A 137 -2.97 9.02 -5.94
N LEU A 138 -4.02 9.81 -6.21
CA LEU A 138 -4.20 11.13 -5.60
C LEU A 138 -4.39 11.05 -4.09
N SER A 139 -5.12 10.04 -3.60
CA SER A 139 -5.23 9.82 -2.15
C SER A 139 -3.87 9.52 -1.53
N THR A 140 -3.03 8.72 -2.20
CA THR A 140 -1.66 8.42 -1.74
C THR A 140 -0.80 9.67 -1.70
N LEU A 141 -0.88 10.54 -2.72
CA LEU A 141 -0.19 11.84 -2.76
C LEU A 141 -0.55 12.71 -1.55
N LEU A 142 -1.84 12.80 -1.23
CA LEU A 142 -2.35 13.65 -0.15
C LEU A 142 -2.02 13.08 1.24
N PHE A 143 -2.18 11.77 1.43
CA PHE A 143 -2.01 11.15 2.74
C PHE A 143 -0.54 10.90 3.11
N TYR A 144 0.36 10.71 2.15
CA TYR A 144 1.78 10.46 2.44
C TYR A 144 2.42 11.56 3.33
N PRO A 145 2.36 12.87 2.99
CA PRO A 145 2.95 13.91 3.83
C PRO A 145 2.21 14.11 5.17
N ILE A 146 0.91 13.75 5.25
CA ILE A 146 0.11 13.83 6.48
C ILE A 146 0.51 12.72 7.46
N LEU A 147 0.69 11.50 6.95
CA LEU A 147 1.02 10.33 7.75
C LEU A 147 2.49 10.30 8.16
N TYR A 148 3.40 10.88 7.36
CA TYR A 148 4.83 10.96 7.67
C TYR A 148 5.14 11.48 9.08
N PRO A 149 4.67 12.68 9.52
CA PRO A 149 4.95 13.20 10.85
C PRO A 149 4.28 12.37 11.96
N ILE A 150 3.11 11.78 11.70
CA ILE A 150 2.40 10.94 12.68
C ILE A 150 3.21 9.67 12.96
N LEU A 151 3.63 8.97 11.89
CA LEU A 151 4.43 7.76 12.03
C LEU A 151 5.80 8.07 12.63
N ARG A 152 6.42 9.19 12.24
CA ARG A 152 7.69 9.65 12.80
C ARG A 152 7.58 9.86 14.32
N ARG A 153 6.52 10.51 14.82
CA ARG A 153 6.31 10.71 16.27
C ARG A 153 6.17 9.38 17.01
N LEU A 154 5.37 8.45 16.49
CA LEU A 154 5.17 7.12 17.08
C LEU A 154 6.46 6.30 17.21
N TYR A 155 7.44 6.54 16.34
CA TYR A 155 8.74 5.85 16.37
C TYR A 155 9.77 6.59 17.22
N HIS A 156 9.77 7.93 17.21
CA HIS A 156 10.72 8.73 18.00
C HIS A 156 10.36 8.87 19.48
N GLU A 157 9.08 8.76 19.87
CA GLU A 157 8.68 8.76 21.28
C GLU A 157 9.16 7.51 22.05
N LYS A 158 9.87 6.58 21.40
CA LYS A 158 10.47 5.38 22.02
C LYS A 158 11.96 5.49 22.39
N THR A 159 12.53 6.70 22.40
CA THR A 159 13.80 6.97 23.08
C THR A 159 13.53 7.67 24.42
N PHE A 160 13.03 6.92 25.39
CA PHE A 160 13.13 7.23 26.82
C PHE A 160 13.45 5.94 27.57
#